data_AF-A0A1H8FAI8-F1
#
_entry.id   AF-A0A1H8FAI8-F1
#
_cell.length_a   1.000
_cell.length_b   1.000
_cell.length_c   1.000
_cell.angle_alpha   90.00
_cell.angle_beta   90.00
_cell.angle_gamma   90.00
#
_symmetry.space_group_name_H-M   'P 1'
#
loop_
_entity.id
_entity.type
_entity.pdbx_description
1 polymer ?
#
loop_
_entity_poly.entity_id
_entity_poly.type
_entity_poly.pdbx_seq_one_letter_code
_entity_poly.pdbx_strand_id
1 'polypeptide(L)'
;MGLSMRTAAVGAFALFTVTAVTAGSATAAPQDTVRPEAVPGSVIAGGADGTPRTLTCPPQENATGGGFTLSAAPGSRLSTTPADVLENRPTADATGWTIAVRKDLTTQQAGRTAAADLTLYVVCARGASTVHG
;
A
#
# COMPACT_ATOMS: atom_id res chain seq x y z
N MET A 1 63.21 -0.99 -6.64
CA MET A 1 63.75 -1.34 -5.31
C MET A 1 64.10 -0.05 -4.59
N GLY A 2 63.30 0.34 -3.60
CA GLY A 2 63.57 1.49 -2.74
C GLY A 2 63.16 1.12 -1.32
N LEU A 3 64.15 1.01 -0.45
CA LEU A 3 64.02 0.63 0.95
C LEU A 3 63.73 1.86 1.83
N SER A 4 63.06 1.58 2.95
CA SER A 4 63.16 2.24 4.25
C SER A 4 62.47 3.58 4.47
N MET A 5 61.49 3.59 5.37
CA MET A 5 61.72 4.08 6.74
C MET A 5 60.61 3.64 7.70
N ARG A 6 61.01 3.09 8.84
CA ARG A 6 60.17 2.81 10.01
C ARG A 6 60.10 4.07 10.86
N THR A 7 58.91 4.43 11.34
CA THR A 7 58.79 5.27 12.55
C THR A 7 57.56 4.84 13.34
N ALA A 8 57.81 4.33 14.55
CA ALA A 8 56.82 4.10 15.58
C ALA A 8 56.53 5.42 16.30
N ALA A 9 55.27 5.68 16.65
CA ALA A 9 54.91 6.70 17.61
C ALA A 9 53.85 6.16 18.57
N VAL A 10 54.26 6.10 19.83
CA VAL A 10 53.50 5.72 21.02
C VAL A 10 52.65 6.91 21.46
N GLY A 11 51.45 6.63 21.99
CA GLY A 11 50.91 7.40 23.11
C GLY A 11 49.63 8.19 22.84
N ALA A 12 48.53 7.75 23.44
CA ALA A 12 47.76 8.50 24.43
C ALA A 12 46.49 7.71 24.77
N PHE A 13 46.50 6.97 25.88
CA PHE A 13 45.27 6.52 26.52
C PHE A 13 44.60 7.73 27.14
N ALA A 14 43.64 8.31 26.43
CA ALA A 14 42.77 9.35 26.97
C ALA A 14 41.81 8.68 27.98
N LEU A 15 41.98 9.04 29.25
CA LEU A 15 41.04 8.75 30.33
C LEU A 15 39.69 9.41 30.00
N PHE A 16 38.74 8.60 29.52
CA PHE A 16 37.34 9.02 29.41
C PHE A 16 36.72 9.06 30.81
N THR A 17 36.61 10.26 31.36
CA THR A 17 35.79 10.54 32.54
C THR A 17 34.32 10.36 32.16
N VAL A 18 33.68 9.33 32.69
CA VAL A 18 32.24 9.07 32.54
C VAL A 18 31.48 10.11 33.37
N THR A 19 31.02 11.18 32.74
CA THR A 19 29.99 12.05 33.31
C THR A 19 28.67 11.29 33.27
N ALA A 20 28.18 10.88 34.44
CA ALA A 20 26.86 10.29 34.60
C ALA A 20 25.79 11.31 34.22
N VAL A 21 25.31 11.23 32.98
CA VAL A 21 24.09 11.91 32.56
C VAL A 21 22.96 11.16 33.26
N THR A 22 22.27 11.83 34.19
CA THR A 22 20.99 11.36 34.73
C THR A 22 20.03 11.23 33.55
N ALA A 23 19.92 10.02 33.02
CA ALA A 23 18.93 9.66 32.02
C ALA A 23 17.56 9.84 32.69
N GLY A 24 16.93 10.98 32.45
CA GLY A 24 15.50 11.11 32.67
C GLY A 24 14.83 9.98 31.92
N SER A 25 14.11 9.13 32.65
CA SER A 25 13.33 8.04 32.07
C SER A 25 12.26 8.65 31.16
N ALA A 26 12.60 8.86 29.90
CA ALA A 26 11.62 9.10 28.86
C ALA A 26 10.84 7.80 28.70
N THR A 27 9.74 7.67 29.42
CA THR A 27 8.70 6.70 29.09
C THR A 27 8.22 7.06 27.68
N ALA A 28 8.64 6.27 26.69
CA ALA A 28 8.05 6.31 25.37
C ALA A 28 6.53 6.15 25.56
N ALA A 29 5.77 7.21 25.27
CA ALA A 29 4.33 7.13 25.28
C ALA A 29 3.94 5.99 24.34
N PRO A 30 2.95 5.14 24.71
CA PRO A 30 2.45 4.14 23.78
C PRO A 30 1.97 4.89 22.54
N GLN A 31 2.71 4.74 21.45
CA GLN A 31 2.24 5.16 20.14
C GLN A 31 1.07 4.21 19.85
N ASP A 32 -0.16 4.72 19.91
CA ASP A 32 -1.29 4.05 19.29
C ASP A 32 -0.91 3.89 17.82
N THR A 33 -0.34 2.74 17.50
CA THR A 33 0.05 2.38 16.14
C THR A 33 -1.26 2.10 15.42
N VAL A 34 -1.87 3.16 14.90
CA VAL A 34 -3.00 3.06 13.97
C VAL A 34 -2.49 2.26 12.79
N ARG A 35 -2.80 0.97 12.79
CA ARG A 35 -2.37 0.06 11.74
C ARG A 35 -3.25 0.32 10.51
N PRO A 36 -2.66 0.58 9.33
CA PRO A 36 -3.43 0.65 8.11
C PRO A 36 -4.23 -0.64 7.91
N GLU A 37 -5.53 -0.50 7.61
CA GLU A 37 -6.45 -1.62 7.44
C GLU A 37 -7.01 -1.64 6.03
N ALA A 38 -7.05 -2.83 5.42
CA ALA A 38 -7.66 -3.02 4.12
C ALA A 38 -9.17 -3.28 4.31
N VAL A 39 -9.99 -2.33 3.86
CA VAL A 39 -11.45 -2.40 3.89
C VAL A 39 -11.94 -2.93 2.54
N PRO A 40 -12.57 -4.11 2.48
CA PRO A 40 -13.15 -4.64 1.26
C PRO A 40 -14.49 -3.97 0.93
N GLY A 41 -14.73 -3.72 -0.35
CA GLY A 41 -16.04 -3.34 -0.87
C GLY A 41 -16.93 -4.55 -1.15
N SER A 42 -18.17 -4.29 -1.57
CA SER A 42 -19.05 -5.34 -2.09
C SER A 42 -18.59 -5.84 -3.46
N VAL A 43 -18.94 -7.09 -3.79
CA VAL A 43 -18.77 -7.63 -5.15
C VAL A 43 -19.67 -6.86 -6.12
N ILE A 44 -19.08 -6.34 -7.20
CA ILE A 44 -19.78 -5.68 -8.29
C ILE A 44 -19.85 -6.67 -9.46
N ALA A 45 -21.04 -7.21 -9.69
CA ALA A 45 -21.26 -8.16 -10.79
C ALA A 45 -20.95 -7.51 -12.14
N GLY A 46 -20.08 -8.14 -12.94
CA GLY A 46 -19.59 -7.58 -14.20
C GLY A 46 -18.85 -6.24 -14.05
N GLY A 47 -18.37 -5.91 -12.85
CA GLY A 47 -17.77 -4.61 -12.55
C GLY A 47 -16.41 -4.37 -13.21
N ALA A 48 -15.77 -5.41 -13.76
CA ALA A 48 -14.52 -5.30 -14.51
C ALA A 48 -14.73 -4.94 -15.98
N ASP A 49 -15.59 -3.93 -16.24
CA ASP A 49 -15.96 -3.43 -17.58
C ASP A 49 -15.06 -2.28 -18.07
N GLY A 50 -14.15 -1.81 -17.21
CA GLY A 50 -13.29 -0.65 -17.45
C GLY A 50 -13.90 0.69 -17.03
N THR A 51 -15.09 0.69 -16.42
CA THR A 51 -15.69 1.89 -15.82
C THR A 51 -15.04 2.17 -14.45
N PRO A 52 -14.65 3.42 -14.14
CA PRO A 52 -14.14 3.77 -12.83
C PRO A 52 -15.13 3.45 -11.71
N ARG A 53 -14.64 2.78 -10.67
CA ARG A 53 -15.36 2.48 -9.43
C ARG A 53 -14.54 3.02 -8.26
N THR A 54 -15.21 3.60 -7.28
CA THR A 54 -14.56 4.17 -6.10
C THR A 54 -15.04 3.48 -4.84
N LEU A 55 -14.11 3.14 -3.96
CA LEU A 55 -14.39 2.69 -2.60
C LEU A 55 -13.85 3.74 -1.61
N THR A 56 -14.71 4.23 -0.73
CA THR A 56 -14.38 5.27 0.24
C THR A 56 -14.02 4.64 1.59
N CYS A 57 -13.06 5.24 2.28
CA CYS A 57 -12.75 4.91 3.66
C CYS A 57 -13.91 5.26 4.61
N PRO A 58 -13.93 4.68 5.81
CA PRO A 58 -14.78 5.16 6.89
C PRO A 58 -14.54 6.67 7.15
N PRO A 59 -15.53 7.37 7.74
CA PRO A 59 -15.36 8.77 8.12
C PRO A 59 -14.11 8.98 8.99
N GLN A 60 -13.41 10.10 8.80
CA GLN A 60 -12.19 10.50 9.54
C GLN A 60 -10.94 9.66 9.23
N GLU A 61 -10.98 8.81 8.19
CA GLU A 61 -9.83 8.08 7.68
C GLU A 61 -9.48 8.52 6.26
N ASN A 62 -8.19 8.44 5.93
CA ASN A 62 -7.68 8.74 4.59
C ASN A 62 -7.25 7.44 3.91
N ALA A 63 -7.51 7.36 2.61
CA ALA A 63 -7.03 6.30 1.74
C ALA A 63 -5.52 6.45 1.53
N THR A 64 -4.78 5.43 1.93
CA THR A 64 -3.32 5.33 1.78
C THR A 64 -2.91 4.36 0.67
N GLY A 65 -3.88 3.58 0.17
CA GLY A 65 -3.69 2.64 -0.92
C GLY A 65 -5.02 2.02 -1.35
N GLY A 66 -4.96 1.18 -2.37
CA GLY A 66 -6.10 0.38 -2.79
C GLY A 66 -5.69 -0.71 -3.77
N GLY A 67 -6.65 -1.58 -4.07
CA GLY A 67 -6.45 -2.72 -4.95
C GLY A 67 -7.77 -3.37 -5.30
N PHE A 68 -7.69 -4.48 -6.02
CA PHE A 68 -8.88 -5.19 -6.47
C PHE A 68 -8.63 -6.69 -6.55
N THR A 69 -9.71 -7.46 -6.51
CA THR A 69 -9.73 -8.86 -6.92
C THR A 69 -10.79 -9.05 -8.00
N LEU A 70 -10.58 -10.08 -8.83
CA LEU A 70 -11.46 -10.43 -9.92
C LEU A 70 -11.96 -11.86 -9.70
N SER A 71 -13.25 -12.07 -9.93
CA SER A 71 -13.86 -13.39 -9.87
C SER A 71 -14.72 -13.66 -11.10
N ALA A 72 -14.89 -14.93 -11.41
CA ALA A 72 -15.79 -15.37 -12.46
C ALA A 72 -17.13 -15.79 -11.85
N ALA A 73 -18.23 -15.37 -12.48
CA ALA A 73 -19.55 -15.86 -12.11
C ALA A 73 -19.64 -17.39 -12.31
N PRO A 74 -20.50 -18.10 -11.56
CA PRO A 74 -20.67 -19.54 -11.71
C PRO A 74 -20.90 -19.97 -13.16
N GLY A 75 -20.20 -21.01 -13.61
CA GLY A 75 -20.28 -21.51 -14.99
C GLY A 75 -19.42 -20.76 -16.02
N SER A 76 -18.65 -19.75 -15.59
CA SER A 76 -17.68 -19.04 -16.41
C SER A 76 -16.27 -19.16 -15.85
N ARG A 77 -15.27 -18.74 -16.63
CA ARG A 77 -13.88 -18.62 -16.19
C ARG A 77 -13.35 -17.25 -16.57
N LEU A 78 -12.38 -16.75 -15.82
CA LEU A 78 -11.62 -15.57 -16.25
C LEU A 78 -10.92 -15.89 -17.58
N SER A 79 -10.95 -14.95 -18.52
CA SER A 79 -10.19 -15.04 -19.77
C SER A 79 -8.69 -15.26 -19.49
N THR A 80 -7.98 -15.92 -20.40
CA THR A 80 -6.51 -16.07 -20.32
C THR A 80 -5.78 -14.77 -20.67
N THR A 81 -6.43 -13.84 -21.37
CA THR A 81 -5.89 -12.50 -21.61
C THR A 81 -5.69 -11.77 -20.28
N PRO A 82 -4.52 -11.15 -20.00
CA PRO A 82 -4.31 -10.34 -18.80
C PRO A 82 -5.39 -9.27 -18.60
N ALA A 83 -5.60 -8.84 -17.36
CA ALA A 83 -6.52 -7.74 -17.07
C ALA A 83 -5.86 -6.40 -17.44
N ASP A 84 -6.63 -5.48 -18.02
CA ASP A 84 -6.18 -4.13 -18.29
C ASP A 84 -6.53 -3.23 -17.10
N VAL A 85 -5.52 -2.65 -16.45
CA VAL A 85 -5.71 -1.65 -15.39
C VAL A 85 -5.67 -0.27 -16.04
N LEU A 86 -6.83 0.36 -16.16
CA LEU A 86 -7.01 1.66 -16.81
C LEU A 86 -6.87 2.82 -15.83
N GLU A 87 -7.24 2.59 -14.56
CA GLU A 87 -7.14 3.56 -13.48
C GLU A 87 -6.85 2.86 -12.15
N ASN A 88 -5.97 3.45 -11.35
CA ASN A 88 -5.64 3.00 -10.00
C ASN A 88 -5.03 4.17 -9.22
N ARG A 89 -5.85 4.98 -8.54
CA ARG A 89 -5.42 6.21 -7.85
C ARG A 89 -6.31 6.56 -6.66
N PRO A 90 -5.81 7.35 -5.68
CA PRO A 90 -6.69 7.92 -4.67
C PRO A 90 -7.69 8.92 -5.27
N THR A 91 -8.78 9.20 -4.56
CA THR A 91 -9.65 10.35 -4.85
C THR A 91 -8.91 11.66 -4.59
N ALA A 92 -9.41 12.78 -5.14
CA ALA A 92 -8.76 14.08 -5.05
C ALA A 92 -8.60 14.58 -3.59
N ASP A 93 -9.50 14.18 -2.71
CA ASP A 93 -9.51 14.49 -1.27
C ASP A 93 -8.86 13.38 -0.42
N ALA A 94 -8.29 12.35 -1.06
CA ALA A 94 -7.70 11.18 -0.41
C ALA A 94 -8.63 10.44 0.55
N THR A 95 -9.96 10.54 0.39
CA THR A 95 -10.93 9.81 1.24
C THR A 95 -11.29 8.45 0.67
N GLY A 96 -10.91 8.14 -0.57
CA GLY A 96 -11.18 6.87 -1.21
C GLY A 96 -10.16 6.50 -2.28
N TRP A 97 -10.42 5.38 -2.93
CA TRP A 97 -9.56 4.86 -3.99
C TRP A 97 -10.40 4.47 -5.21
N THR A 98 -9.99 4.98 -6.37
CA THR A 98 -10.66 4.74 -7.66
C THR A 98 -9.88 3.75 -8.50
N ILE A 99 -10.58 2.73 -8.99
CA ILE A 99 -10.04 1.67 -9.85
C ILE A 99 -10.93 1.53 -11.07
N ALA A 100 -10.31 1.44 -12.24
CA ALA A 100 -10.95 1.00 -13.47
C ALA A 100 -10.13 -0.17 -14.02
N VAL A 101 -10.72 -1.36 -14.06
CA VAL A 101 -10.09 -2.56 -14.61
C VAL A 101 -11.03 -3.19 -15.62
N ARG A 102 -10.47 -3.67 -16.73
CA ARG A 102 -11.18 -4.47 -17.72
C ARG A 102 -10.71 -5.92 -17.65
N LYS A 103 -11.66 -6.84 -17.49
CA LYS A 103 -11.40 -8.27 -17.56
C LYS A 103 -12.60 -8.99 -18.10
N ASP A 104 -12.40 -9.75 -19.17
CA ASP A 104 -13.44 -10.57 -19.75
C ASP A 104 -13.51 -11.97 -19.13
N LEU A 105 -14.70 -12.55 -19.22
CA LEU A 105 -14.99 -13.95 -18.94
C LEU A 105 -14.98 -14.75 -20.24
N THR A 106 -14.52 -15.99 -20.14
CA THR A 106 -14.72 -17.02 -21.16
C THR A 106 -15.89 -17.89 -20.74
N THR A 107 -16.93 -17.92 -21.57
CA THR A 107 -18.08 -18.82 -21.42
C THR A 107 -17.97 -20.01 -22.36
N GLN A 108 -18.49 -21.17 -21.96
CA GLN A 108 -18.59 -22.33 -22.86
C GLN A 108 -19.66 -22.14 -23.96
N GLN A 109 -20.65 -21.27 -23.73
CA GLN A 109 -21.61 -20.89 -24.77
C GLN A 109 -21.01 -19.84 -25.69
N ALA A 110 -20.91 -20.19 -26.97
CA ALA A 110 -20.25 -19.42 -28.00
C ALA A 110 -20.82 -18.00 -28.18
N GLY A 111 -19.96 -16.99 -28.11
CA GLY A 111 -20.20 -15.67 -28.70
C GLY A 111 -20.62 -14.53 -27.77
N ARG A 112 -20.72 -14.72 -26.44
CA ARG A 112 -20.97 -13.62 -25.50
C ARG A 112 -19.77 -13.40 -24.60
N THR A 113 -19.13 -12.24 -24.75
CA THR A 113 -18.13 -11.75 -23.80
C THR A 113 -18.86 -10.99 -22.69
N ALA A 114 -18.63 -11.39 -21.44
CA ALA A 114 -19.12 -10.69 -20.26
C ALA A 114 -17.93 -10.22 -19.42
N ALA A 115 -18.07 -9.10 -18.72
CA ALA A 115 -17.06 -8.64 -17.78
C ALA A 115 -17.02 -9.54 -16.53
N ALA A 116 -15.85 -9.67 -15.93
CA ALA A 116 -15.66 -10.35 -14.66
C ALA A 116 -16.25 -9.53 -13.50
N ASP A 117 -16.53 -10.22 -12.40
CA ASP A 117 -16.95 -9.57 -11.18
C ASP A 117 -15.74 -8.90 -10.52
N LEU A 118 -15.99 -7.74 -9.91
CA LEU A 118 -14.96 -6.88 -9.33
C LEU A 118 -15.21 -6.67 -7.85
N THR A 119 -14.18 -6.88 -7.02
CA THR A 119 -14.18 -6.44 -5.62
C THR A 119 -13.05 -5.45 -5.43
N LEU A 120 -13.38 -4.25 -4.91
CA LEU A 120 -12.39 -3.23 -4.58
C LEU A 120 -11.94 -3.39 -3.13
N TYR A 121 -10.72 -2.94 -2.86
CA TYR A 121 -10.15 -2.80 -1.53
C TYR A 121 -9.56 -1.39 -1.41
N VAL A 122 -9.77 -0.76 -0.28
CA VAL A 122 -9.12 0.50 0.08
C VAL A 122 -8.33 0.28 1.36
N VAL A 123 -7.12 0.80 1.44
CA VAL A 123 -6.31 0.77 2.66
C VAL A 123 -6.49 2.10 3.37
N CYS A 124 -7.12 2.07 4.54
CA CYS A 124 -7.46 3.26 5.31
C CYS A 124 -6.55 3.41 6.52
N ALA A 125 -6.19 4.65 6.84
CA ALA A 125 -5.47 5.00 8.05
C ALA A 125 -6.06 6.29 8.65
N ARG A 126 -6.18 6.32 9.99
CA ARG A 126 -6.57 7.56 10.70
C ARG A 126 -5.41 8.55 10.71
N GLY A 127 -5.73 9.82 10.47
CA GLY A 127 -4.83 10.92 10.80
C GLY A 127 -3.59 11.07 9.92
N ALA A 128 -3.59 10.53 8.70
CA ALA A 128 -2.59 10.94 7.70
C ALA A 128 -2.90 12.36 7.21
N SER A 129 -2.72 13.35 8.09
CA SER A 129 -2.64 14.75 7.71
C SER A 129 -1.44 14.86 6.79
N THR A 130 -1.65 15.21 5.52
CA THR A 130 -0.53 15.52 4.62
C THR A 130 0.24 16.69 5.23
N VAL A 131 1.44 16.41 5.72
CA VAL A 131 2.39 17.44 6.12
C VAL A 131 2.85 18.10 4.82
N HIS A 132 2.15 19.15 4.39
CA HIS A 132 2.67 20.06 3.38
C HIS A 132 3.63 21.01 4.10
N GLY A 133 4.93 20.74 3.93
CA GLY A 133 6.00 21.70 4.22
C GLY A 133 6.15 22.74 3.11
#